data_AF-A0ABD1K1L5-F1
#
_entry.id   AF-A0ABD1K1L5-F1
#
_cell.length_a   1.000
_cell.length_b   1.000
_cell.length_c   1.000
_cell.angle_alpha   90.00
_cell.angle_beta   90.00
_cell.angle_gamma   90.00
#
_symmetry.space_group_name_H-M   'P 1'
#
loop_
_entity.id
_entity.type
_entity.pdbx_description
1 polymer ?
#
loop_
_entity_poly.entity_id
_entity_poly.type
_entity_poly.pdbx_seq_one_letter_code
_entity_poly.pdbx_strand_id
1 'polypeptide(L)'
;MNGGSCFKIPSVSTPTCVCSVSYKGSRCEEFQLSSTGGDSAESGMIAGVIIIVLLILVVMAVVIYYTCKLKKSKEPNQPKSEQYWKIQPREQTV
;
A
#
# COMPACT_ATOMS: atom_id res chain seq x y z
N MET A 1 10.26 36.71 2.42
CA MET A 1 10.84 35.78 3.42
C MET A 1 11.02 34.41 2.75
N ASN A 2 11.79 33.48 3.34
CA ASN A 2 11.97 32.09 2.87
C ASN A 2 12.34 31.92 1.38
N GLY A 3 13.19 32.82 0.86
CA GLY A 3 13.67 32.78 -0.53
C GLY A 3 12.69 33.30 -1.59
N GLY A 4 11.50 33.79 -1.21
CA GLY A 4 10.55 34.41 -2.15
C GLY A 4 10.96 35.83 -2.60
N SER A 5 10.54 36.23 -3.81
CA SER A 5 10.78 37.56 -4.39
C SER A 5 9.55 38.45 -4.24
N CYS A 6 9.71 39.66 -3.69
CA CYS A 6 8.59 40.56 -3.41
C CYS A 6 8.67 41.85 -4.22
N PHE A 7 7.53 42.30 -4.73
CA PHE A 7 7.39 43.47 -5.58
C PHE A 7 6.33 44.43 -5.02
N LYS A 8 6.60 45.73 -5.13
CA LYS A 8 5.65 46.77 -4.76
C LYS A 8 4.92 47.23 -6.02
N ILE A 9 3.63 46.94 -6.08
CA ILE A 9 2.78 47.32 -7.21
C ILE A 9 2.05 48.62 -6.81
N PRO A 10 2.16 49.72 -7.58
CA PRO A 10 1.62 51.03 -7.18
C PRO A 10 0.11 51.07 -6.93
N SER A 11 -0.65 50.14 -7.52
CA SER A 11 -2.11 50.05 -7.40
C SER A 11 -2.59 49.31 -6.16
N VAL A 12 -1.69 48.68 -5.38
CA VAL A 12 -2.04 47.98 -4.14
C VAL A 12 -1.17 48.48 -2.99
N SER A 13 -1.78 48.65 -1.81
CA SER A 13 -1.10 49.17 -0.63
C SER A 13 -0.12 48.17 -0.01
N THR A 14 -0.28 46.87 -0.31
CA THR A 14 0.55 45.78 0.21
C THR A 14 1.48 45.21 -0.87
N PRO A 15 2.71 44.80 -0.52
CA PRO A 15 3.64 44.16 -1.45
C PRO A 15 3.16 42.75 -1.82
N THR A 16 3.34 42.38 -3.08
CA THR A 16 3.02 41.04 -3.59
C THR A 16 4.29 40.21 -3.68
N CYS A 17 4.28 39.01 -3.10
CA CYS A 17 5.43 38.11 -3.09
C CYS A 17 5.18 36.85 -3.93
N VAL A 18 6.20 36.45 -4.69
CA VAL A 18 6.29 35.16 -5.37
C VAL A 18 7.12 34.23 -4.48
N CYS A 19 6.51 33.13 -4.02
CA CYS A 19 7.11 32.24 -3.04
C CYS A 19 7.84 31.06 -3.67
N SER A 20 8.82 30.53 -2.94
CA SER A 20 9.51 29.28 -3.25
C SER A 20 8.56 28.09 -3.20
N VAL A 21 8.90 26.97 -3.86
CA VAL A 21 8.04 25.78 -4.05
C VAL A 21 7.44 25.15 -2.78
N SER A 22 7.96 25.46 -1.59
CA SER A 22 7.52 24.91 -0.31
C SER A 22 6.89 25.94 0.63
N TYR A 23 6.62 27.16 0.16
CA TYR A 23 6.09 28.23 0.98
C TYR A 23 4.91 28.94 0.30
N LYS A 24 3.92 29.34 1.10
CA LYS A 24 2.73 30.08 0.70
C LYS A 24 2.48 31.24 1.67
N GLY A 25 1.48 32.06 1.37
CA GLY A 25 1.10 33.24 2.14
C GLY A 25 1.50 34.52 1.43
N SER A 26 0.95 35.65 1.88
CA SER A 26 1.21 36.97 1.29
C SER A 26 2.68 37.38 1.39
N ARG A 27 3.43 36.77 2.32
CA ARG A 27 4.86 37.04 2.58
C ARG A 27 5.71 35.78 2.54
N CYS A 28 5.16 34.67 2.05
CA CYS A 28 5.79 33.35 2.05
C CYS A 28 6.11 32.85 3.47
N GLU A 29 5.25 33.20 4.44
CA GLU A 29 5.41 32.88 5.86
C GLU A 29 4.91 31.47 6.21
N GLU A 30 4.02 30.90 5.41
CA GLU A 30 3.44 29.60 5.66
C GLU A 30 4.27 28.53 4.95
N PHE A 31 4.79 27.55 5.70
CA PHE A 31 5.38 26.38 5.07
C PHE A 31 4.25 25.54 4.50
N GLN A 32 4.24 25.39 3.17
CA GLN A 32 3.36 24.45 2.52
C GLN A 32 3.96 23.06 2.78
N LEU A 33 3.55 22.44 3.89
CA LEU A 33 3.56 20.99 3.93
C LEU A 33 2.69 20.58 2.75
N SER A 34 3.32 20.09 1.69
CA SER A 34 2.65 19.22 0.73
C SER A 34 2.14 18.03 1.53
N SER A 35 0.97 18.20 2.14
CA SER A 35 0.14 17.10 2.55
C SER A 35 -0.04 16.31 1.27
N THR A 36 0.60 15.16 1.20
CA THR A 36 0.36 14.13 0.20
C THR A 36 -1.14 13.87 0.20
N GLY A 37 -1.86 14.64 -0.60
CA GLY A 37 -3.25 14.97 -0.33
C GLY A 37 -3.82 15.83 -1.45
N GLY A 38 -3.60 15.42 -2.70
CA GLY A 38 -4.52 15.70 -3.80
C GLY A 38 -4.48 17.08 -4.44
N ASP A 39 -3.33 17.52 -4.98
CA ASP A 39 -3.33 18.58 -6.02
C ASP A 39 -3.36 17.97 -7.44
N SER A 40 -4.60 17.82 -7.90
CA SER A 40 -5.19 18.11 -9.23
C SER A 40 -4.55 17.75 -10.60
N ALA A 41 -3.39 17.11 -10.73
CA ALA A 41 -2.99 16.59 -12.06
C ALA A 41 -2.12 15.32 -12.05
N GLU A 42 -1.30 15.11 -11.02
CA GLU A 42 -0.37 13.96 -10.96
C GLU A 42 -0.70 12.98 -9.82
N SER A 43 -1.63 13.38 -8.94
CA SER A 43 -2.05 12.66 -7.73
C SER A 43 -3.12 11.58 -7.96
N GLY A 44 -3.55 11.32 -9.20
CA GLY A 44 -4.56 10.30 -9.51
C GLY A 44 -3.99 8.87 -9.58
N MET A 45 -2.70 8.73 -9.88
CA MET A 45 -2.11 7.41 -10.11
C MET A 45 -1.91 6.61 -8.81
N ILE A 46 -1.57 7.30 -7.71
CA ILE A 46 -1.27 6.64 -6.42
C ILE A 46 -2.54 6.07 -5.77
N ALA A 47 -3.65 6.80 -5.86
CA ALA A 47 -4.94 6.32 -5.33
C ALA A 47 -5.43 5.07 -6.07
N GLY A 48 -5.26 5.02 -7.40
CA GLY A 48 -5.63 3.87 -8.21
C GLY A 48 -4.84 2.61 -7.84
N VAL A 49 -3.52 2.74 -7.65
CA VAL A 49 -2.65 1.60 -7.26
C VAL A 49 -3.08 0.99 -5.93
N ILE A 50 -3.38 1.83 -4.92
CA ILE A 50 -3.84 1.34 -3.62
C ILE A 50 -5.15 0.56 -3.74
N ILE A 51 -6.11 1.09 -4.50
CA ILE A 51 -7.40 0.41 -4.73
C ILE A 51 -7.19 -0.94 -5.43
N ILE A 52 -6.33 -1.00 -6.46
CA ILE A 52 -6.03 -2.25 -7.18
C ILE A 52 -5.39 -3.29 -6.24
N VAL A 53 -4.43 -2.88 -5.40
CA VAL A 53 -3.79 -3.77 -4.43
C VAL A 53 -4.82 -4.32 -3.45
N LEU A 54 -5.71 -3.46 -2.91
CA LEU A 54 -6.78 -3.90 -2.02
C LEU A 54 -7.74 -4.90 -2.71
N LEU A 55 -8.12 -4.64 -3.96
CA LEU A 55 -8.98 -5.55 -4.72
C LEU A 55 -8.30 -6.92 -4.95
N ILE A 56 -7.01 -6.94 -5.31
CA ILE A 56 -6.25 -8.19 -5.48
C ILE A 56 -6.21 -8.98 -4.17
N LEU A 57 -5.96 -8.33 -3.03
CA LEU A 57 -5.94 -8.98 -1.72
C LEU A 57 -7.29 -9.60 -1.37
N VAL A 58 -8.40 -8.89 -1.63
CA VAL A 58 -9.75 -9.41 -1.40
C VAL A 58 -10.03 -10.62 -2.29
N VAL A 59 -9.76 -10.54 -3.60
CA VAL A 59 -9.95 -11.66 -4.52
C VAL A 59 -9.12 -12.86 -4.10
N MET A 60 -7.86 -12.65 -3.72
CA MET A 60 -6.98 -13.72 -3.27
C MET A 60 -7.50 -14.38 -1.99
N ALA A 61 -7.95 -13.60 -1.01
CA ALA A 61 -8.55 -14.12 0.23
C ALA A 61 -9.81 -14.96 -0.07
N VAL A 62 -10.65 -14.50 -0.99
CA VAL A 62 -11.87 -15.21 -1.41
C VAL A 62 -11.53 -16.54 -2.08
N VAL A 63 -10.59 -16.54 -3.03
CA VAL A 63 -10.15 -17.76 -3.72
C VAL A 63 -9.53 -18.75 -2.73
N ILE A 64 -8.66 -18.28 -1.83
CA ILE A 64 -8.08 -19.12 -0.77
C ILE A 64 -9.18 -19.66 0.13
N TYR A 65 -10.15 -18.84 0.55
CA TYR A 65 -11.26 -19.29 1.38
C TYR A 65 -12.07 -20.41 0.71
N TYR A 66 -12.47 -20.22 -0.55
CA TYR A 66 -13.25 -21.23 -1.27
C TYR A 66 -12.44 -22.49 -1.56
N THR A 67 -11.18 -22.38 -1.98
CA THR A 67 -10.33 -23.55 -2.26
C THR A 67 -10.00 -24.31 -0.97
N CYS A 68 -9.67 -23.64 0.14
CA CYS A 68 -9.46 -24.27 1.45
C CYS A 68 -10.75 -24.92 1.99
N LYS A 69 -11.91 -24.26 1.84
CA LYS A 69 -13.20 -24.82 2.25
C LYS A 69 -13.57 -26.06 1.44
N LEU A 70 -13.35 -26.03 0.12
CA LEU A 70 -13.59 -27.16 -0.76
C LEU A 70 -12.61 -28.31 -0.53
N LYS A 71 -11.33 -28.00 -0.23
CA LYS A 71 -10.36 -29.02 0.21
C LYS A 71 -10.75 -29.63 1.55
N LYS A 72 -11.24 -28.86 2.51
CA LYS A 72 -11.74 -29.41 3.79
C LYS A 72 -12.95 -30.33 3.62
N SER A 73 -13.80 -30.12 2.62
CA SER A 73 -14.87 -31.08 2.27
C SER A 73 -14.40 -32.26 1.41
N LYS A 74 -13.19 -32.19 0.83
CA LYS A 74 -12.58 -33.23 -0.01
C LYS A 74 -11.33 -33.86 0.62
N GLU A 75 -11.11 -33.68 1.92
CA GLU A 75 -10.08 -34.40 2.67
C GLU A 75 -10.76 -35.59 3.36
N PRO A 76 -10.88 -36.77 2.72
CA PRO A 76 -10.73 -38.00 3.46
C PRO A 76 -9.25 -38.10 3.85
N ASN A 77 -8.97 -38.19 5.15
CA ASN A 77 -7.74 -38.72 5.73
C ASN A 77 -6.46 -38.62 4.87
N GLN A 78 -5.54 -37.73 5.25
CA GLN A 78 -4.10 -37.95 5.06
C GLN A 78 -3.74 -39.46 5.20
N PRO A 79 -3.33 -40.17 4.13
CA PRO A 79 -2.77 -41.50 4.28
C PRO A 79 -1.28 -41.35 4.63
N LYS A 80 -1.00 -41.36 5.93
CA LYS A 80 0.08 -42.12 6.58
C LYS A 80 1.33 -42.44 5.72
N SER A 81 2.04 -41.45 5.17
CA SER A 81 3.29 -41.69 4.40
C SER A 81 4.56 -41.69 5.28
N GLU A 82 4.46 -41.27 6.55
CA GLU A 82 5.60 -41.20 7.48
C GLU A 82 5.87 -42.52 8.26
N GLN A 83 5.00 -43.55 8.14
CA GLN A 83 5.16 -44.80 8.92
C GLN A 83 5.42 -46.07 8.09
N TYR A 84 5.51 -46.00 6.76
CA TYR A 84 5.63 -47.20 5.92
C TYR A 84 6.99 -47.92 5.99
N TRP A 85 8.04 -47.35 6.59
CA TRP A 85 9.37 -47.98 6.62
C TRP A 85 9.88 -48.40 8.02
N LYS A 86 9.07 -48.32 9.08
CA LYS A 86 9.50 -48.71 10.45
C LYS A 86 9.09 -50.11 10.90
N ILE A 87 9.12 -51.11 10.02
CA ILE A 87 9.05 -52.52 10.43
C ILE A 87 10.22 -53.29 9.82
N GLN A 88 11.27 -53.50 10.63
CA GLN A 88 12.25 -54.55 10.39
C GLN A 88 11.57 -55.90 10.72
N PRO A 89 11.60 -56.90 9.83
CA PRO A 89 11.01 -58.21 10.08
C PRO A 89 11.76 -58.92 11.21
N ARG A 90 11.00 -59.46 12.17
CA ARG A 90 11.48 -60.46 13.14
C ARG A 90 12.06 -61.63 12.33
N GLU A 91 13.37 -61.82 12.38
CA GLU A 91 13.97 -63.10 12.00
C GLU A 91 13.42 -64.19 12.93
N GLN A 92 12.49 -64.99 12.43
CA GLN A 92 12.19 -66.32 12.95
C GLN A 92 13.14 -67.29 12.24
N THR A 93 14.15 -67.78 12.97
CA THR A 93 14.80 -69.04 12.60
C THR A 93 14.85 -69.92 13.84
N VAL A 94 14.00 -70.96 13.76
CA VAL A 94 14.09 -72.34 14.30
C VAL A 94 15.08 -72.60 15.44
#